data_AF-A0A8X7QHB4-F1
#
_entry.id   AF-A0A8X7QHB4-F1
#
_cell.length_a   1.000
_cell.length_b   1.000
_cell.length_c   1.000
_cell.angle_alpha   90.00
_cell.angle_beta   90.00
_cell.angle_gamma   90.00
#
_symmetry.space_group_name_H-M   'P 1'
#
loop_
_entity.id
_entity.type
_entity.pdbx_description
1 polymer ?
#
loop_
_entity_poly.entity_id
_entity_poly.type
_entity_poly.pdbx_seq_one_letter_code
_entity_poly.pdbx_strand_id
1 'polypeptide(L)'
;MSDVDEIPSRHTINLLRWCDEVPKILHLRLKNYLYSFEFLVDNKSWRASVHRYETGKTRYAHYRQSDEILADAGWHCSFCFRRISEFIFKMKAYSHNDRVRFSHFLNPKRVQRVICKGADLFDMLPEEYTFKDIIGKMGPIPHSFSAVHLPSYLLENADKYRFLLPGNCIREKE
;
A
#
# COMPACT_ATOMS: atom_id res chain seq x y z
N MET A 1 -5.39 6.17 -13.14
CA MET A 1 -6.27 5.08 -12.71
C MET A 1 -5.55 4.32 -11.61
N SER A 2 -5.99 4.48 -10.38
CA SER A 2 -5.35 3.90 -9.20
C SER A 2 -6.38 3.83 -8.08
N ASP A 3 -6.12 2.98 -7.09
CA ASP A 3 -6.87 2.98 -5.85
C ASP A 3 -6.50 4.19 -4.98
N VAL A 4 -7.30 4.49 -3.96
CA VAL A 4 -7.13 5.68 -3.11
C VAL A 4 -5.83 5.60 -2.28
N ASP A 5 -5.37 4.39 -1.97
CA ASP A 5 -4.14 4.11 -1.24
C ASP A 5 -2.89 4.03 -2.14
N GLU A 6 -3.02 4.30 -3.44
CA GLU A 6 -1.94 4.35 -4.43
C GLU A 6 -1.65 5.81 -4.81
N ILE A 7 -0.66 6.43 -4.16
CA ILE A 7 -0.39 7.87 -4.23
C ILE A 7 0.91 8.12 -5.00
N PRO A 8 0.85 8.76 -6.19
CA PRO A 8 2.04 9.21 -6.90
C PRO A 8 2.82 10.27 -6.12
N SER A 9 4.15 10.24 -6.23
CA SER A 9 5.00 11.24 -5.59
C SER A 9 4.88 12.60 -6.27
N ARG A 10 5.17 13.69 -5.53
CA ARG A 10 5.26 15.04 -6.11
C ARG A 10 6.24 15.09 -7.28
N HIS A 11 7.38 14.41 -7.16
CA HIS A 11 8.39 14.38 -8.20
C HIS A 11 7.86 13.69 -9.47
N THR A 12 7.15 12.57 -9.32
CA THR A 12 6.47 11.86 -10.41
C THR A 12 5.48 12.76 -11.13
N ILE A 13 4.62 13.44 -10.38
CA ILE A 13 3.63 14.35 -10.98
C ILE A 13 4.32 15.50 -11.71
N ASN A 14 5.39 16.07 -11.13
CA ASN A 14 6.15 17.12 -11.80
C ASN A 14 6.75 16.59 -13.11
N LEU A 15 7.44 15.45 -13.09
CA LEU A 15 8.04 14.84 -14.28
C LEU A 15 6.99 14.69 -15.41
N LEU A 16 5.84 14.11 -15.09
CA LEU A 16 4.77 13.90 -16.07
C LEU A 16 4.14 15.19 -16.61
N ARG A 17 4.24 16.31 -15.88
CA ARG A 17 3.79 17.62 -16.34
C ARG A 17 4.79 18.31 -17.27
N TRP A 18 6.07 17.98 -17.16
CA TRP A 18 7.14 18.59 -17.95
C TRP A 18 7.46 17.82 -19.24
N CYS A 19 7.04 16.57 -19.35
CA CYS A 19 7.24 15.75 -20.54
C CYS A 19 6.06 15.86 -21.52
N ASP A 20 6.34 16.20 -22.78
CA ASP A 20 5.32 16.27 -23.84
C ASP A 20 4.96 14.90 -24.43
N GLU A 21 5.92 13.97 -24.47
CA GLU A 21 5.77 12.65 -25.10
C GLU A 21 5.62 11.50 -24.09
N VAL A 22 4.74 11.67 -23.10
CA VAL A 22 4.41 10.56 -22.19
C VAL A 22 3.67 9.45 -22.96
N PRO A 23 3.97 8.16 -22.69
CA PRO A 23 3.20 7.04 -23.25
C PRO A 23 1.70 7.18 -23.02
N LYS A 24 0.88 6.60 -23.90
CA LYS A 24 -0.59 6.64 -23.75
C LYS A 24 -1.06 6.08 -22.42
N ILE A 25 -0.44 4.98 -21.99
CA ILE A 25 -0.65 4.34 -20.70
C ILE A 25 0.72 4.06 -20.10
N LEU A 26 0.98 4.63 -18.93
CA LEU A 26 2.23 4.46 -18.19
C LEU A 26 1.91 3.90 -16.81
N HIS A 27 2.38 2.69 -16.51
CA HIS A 27 2.26 2.13 -15.16
C HIS A 27 3.21 2.85 -14.19
N LEU A 28 2.80 2.94 -12.94
CA LEU A 28 3.56 3.58 -11.87
C LEU A 28 4.01 2.49 -10.90
N ARG A 29 5.33 2.29 -10.76
CA ARG A 29 5.88 1.39 -9.75
C ARG A 29 5.99 2.12 -8.42
N LEU A 30 5.10 1.80 -7.50
CA LEU A 30 5.00 2.34 -6.17
C LEU A 30 5.72 1.44 -5.15
N LYS A 31 6.30 2.07 -4.12
CA LYS A 31 6.81 1.35 -2.94
C LYS A 31 5.62 0.79 -2.16
N ASN A 32 5.62 -0.50 -1.87
CA ASN A 32 4.47 -1.22 -1.32
C ASN A 32 4.62 -1.38 0.20
N TYR A 33 3.76 -0.72 0.95
CA TYR A 33 3.74 -0.72 2.41
C TYR A 33 2.48 -1.39 2.94
N LEU A 34 2.60 -1.94 4.16
CA LEU A 34 1.49 -2.54 4.87
C LEU A 34 1.38 -1.92 6.28
N TYR A 35 0.16 -1.58 6.71
CA TYR A 35 -0.16 -1.01 8.03
C TYR A 35 0.40 0.39 8.34
N SER A 36 1.64 0.70 7.97
CA SER A 36 2.32 2.00 8.11
C SER A 36 3.57 2.04 7.22
N PHE A 37 4.27 3.18 7.18
CA PHE A 37 5.56 3.29 6.49
C PHE A 37 6.72 2.55 7.19
N GLU A 38 6.43 1.88 8.30
CA GLU A 38 7.37 1.01 9.02
C GLU A 38 7.57 -0.34 8.30
N PHE A 39 6.55 -0.84 7.60
CA PHE A 39 6.58 -2.19 7.01
C PHE A 39 6.57 -2.12 5.48
N LEU A 40 7.77 -1.97 4.89
CA LEU A 40 7.96 -2.06 3.45
C LEU A 40 7.92 -3.54 3.02
N VAL A 41 6.93 -3.90 2.22
CA VAL A 41 6.75 -5.27 1.70
C VAL A 41 7.69 -5.52 0.52
N ASP A 42 7.64 -4.65 -0.49
CA ASP A 42 8.45 -4.73 -1.70
C ASP A 42 8.31 -3.45 -2.57
N ASN A 43 8.87 -3.48 -3.76
CA ASN A 43 8.71 -2.46 -4.80
C ASN A 43 7.95 -3.02 -6.02
N LYS A 44 7.00 -3.94 -5.80
CA LYS A 44 6.26 -4.65 -6.86
C LYS A 44 4.82 -4.14 -7.01
N SER A 45 4.43 -3.02 -6.38
CA SER A 45 3.12 -2.40 -6.67
C SER A 45 3.20 -1.61 -7.98
N TRP A 46 2.52 -2.07 -9.04
CA TRP A 46 2.65 -1.49 -10.39
C TRP A 46 1.31 -1.20 -11.09
N ARG A 47 0.17 -1.58 -10.51
CA ARG A 47 -1.13 -1.54 -11.22
C ARG A 47 -1.67 -0.13 -11.43
N ALA A 48 -1.30 0.80 -10.55
CA ALA A 48 -1.56 2.23 -10.72
C ALA A 48 -0.99 2.71 -12.07
N SER A 49 -1.77 3.46 -12.84
CA SER A 49 -1.33 3.94 -14.15
C SER A 49 -1.81 5.36 -14.45
N VAL A 50 -1.00 6.09 -15.22
CA VAL A 50 -1.35 7.39 -15.79
C VAL A 50 -1.76 7.18 -17.24
N HIS A 51 -2.85 7.83 -17.63
CA HIS A 51 -3.43 7.71 -18.95
C HIS A 51 -3.46 9.09 -19.60
N ARG A 52 -3.05 9.14 -20.86
CA ARG A 52 -3.44 10.26 -21.73
C ARG A 52 -4.94 10.12 -22.00
N TYR A 53 -5.71 11.06 -21.46
CA TYR A 53 -7.16 10.98 -21.51
C TYR A 53 -7.66 11.10 -22.95
N GLU A 54 -8.41 10.09 -23.40
CA GLU A 54 -9.12 10.06 -24.67
C GLU A 54 -10.61 9.84 -24.39
N THR A 55 -11.45 10.85 -24.70
CA THR A 55 -12.90 10.80 -24.47
C THR A 55 -13.53 9.56 -25.11
N GLY A 56 -14.36 8.84 -24.35
CA GLY A 56 -15.07 7.65 -24.81
C GLY A 56 -14.22 6.36 -24.85
N LYS A 57 -12.90 6.47 -24.73
CA LYS A 57 -11.97 5.31 -24.73
C LYS A 57 -11.35 5.05 -23.37
N THR A 58 -10.91 6.09 -22.67
CA THR A 58 -10.28 5.94 -21.36
C THR A 58 -11.30 5.41 -20.35
N ARG A 59 -11.01 4.23 -19.77
CA ARG A 59 -11.83 3.58 -18.76
C ARG A 59 -10.97 3.18 -17.57
N TYR A 60 -11.61 3.04 -16.41
CA TYR A 60 -10.94 2.49 -15.24
C TYR A 60 -10.56 1.02 -15.50
N ALA A 61 -9.32 0.68 -15.15
CA ALA A 61 -8.79 -0.67 -15.19
C ALA A 61 -7.67 -0.79 -14.14
N HIS A 62 -7.60 -1.96 -13.50
CA HIS A 62 -6.65 -2.26 -12.44
C HIS A 62 -5.92 -3.59 -12.76
N TYR A 63 -5.35 -3.67 -13.95
CA TYR A 63 -4.56 -4.79 -14.47
C TYR A 63 -3.54 -4.28 -15.51
N ARG A 64 -2.66 -5.14 -16.03
CA ARG A 64 -1.63 -4.73 -17.01
C ARG A 64 -2.29 -4.27 -18.31
N GLN A 65 -1.96 -3.05 -18.73
CA GLN A 65 -2.46 -2.43 -19.96
C GLN A 65 -1.34 -1.93 -20.89
N SER A 66 -0.10 -1.89 -20.41
CA SER A 66 1.08 -1.54 -21.19
C SER A 66 2.31 -2.18 -20.54
N ASP A 67 3.43 -2.14 -21.25
CA ASP A 67 4.71 -2.69 -20.79
C ASP A 67 5.63 -1.60 -20.20
N GLU A 68 5.25 -0.34 -20.39
CA GLU A 68 5.96 0.83 -19.88
C GLU A 68 5.65 1.07 -18.42
N ILE A 69 6.69 1.16 -17.61
CA ILE A 69 6.58 1.38 -16.17
C ILE A 69 7.57 2.44 -15.68
N LEU A 70 7.05 3.45 -14.99
CA LEU A 70 7.86 4.46 -14.32
C LEU A 70 8.25 3.95 -12.94
N ALA A 71 9.55 3.77 -12.72
CA ALA A 71 10.12 3.37 -11.45
C ALA A 71 10.05 4.48 -10.38
N ASP A 72 10.01 4.09 -9.11
CA ASP A 72 10.02 5.01 -7.95
C ASP A 72 8.96 6.11 -8.02
N ALA A 73 7.75 5.70 -8.43
CA ALA A 73 6.70 6.63 -8.81
C ALA A 73 5.86 7.13 -7.63
N GLY A 74 6.03 6.59 -6.42
CA GLY A 74 5.25 6.96 -5.23
C GLY A 74 5.07 5.81 -4.25
N TRP A 75 3.93 5.79 -3.57
CA TRP A 75 3.66 4.89 -2.44
C TRP A 75 2.30 4.21 -2.60
N HIS A 76 2.26 2.92 -2.29
CA HIS A 76 1.03 2.16 -2.08
C HIS A 76 1.02 1.69 -0.62
N CYS A 77 -0.03 2.00 0.14
CA CYS A 77 -0.08 1.67 1.57
C CYS A 77 -1.38 0.95 1.94
N SER A 78 -1.31 -0.39 1.93
CA SER A 78 -2.45 -1.23 2.26
C SER A 78 -2.69 -1.30 3.77
N PHE A 79 -3.95 -1.21 4.18
CA PHE A 79 -4.37 -1.25 5.60
C PHE A 79 -3.72 -0.14 6.46
N CYS A 80 -3.40 1.01 5.87
CA CYS A 80 -2.75 2.12 6.58
C CYS A 80 -3.75 3.04 7.28
N PHE A 81 -4.52 2.49 8.23
CA PHE A 81 -5.62 3.17 8.90
C PHE A 81 -5.26 3.68 10.30
N ARG A 82 -6.02 4.68 10.77
CA ARG A 82 -5.82 5.34 12.07
C ARG A 82 -6.41 4.52 13.22
N ARG A 83 -7.54 3.84 12.98
CA ARG A 83 -8.32 3.13 14.00
C ARG A 83 -8.46 1.65 13.68
N ILE A 84 -8.49 0.80 14.71
CA ILE A 84 -8.67 -0.65 14.54
C ILE A 84 -10.02 -1.02 13.90
N SER A 85 -11.07 -0.23 14.12
CA SER A 85 -12.37 -0.46 13.49
C SER A 85 -12.31 -0.36 11.96
N GLU A 86 -11.44 0.48 11.40
CA GLU A 86 -11.23 0.59 9.95
C GLU A 86 -10.55 -0.67 9.37
N PHE A 87 -9.61 -1.27 10.12
CA PHE A 87 -9.02 -2.57 9.74
C PHE A 87 -10.09 -3.65 9.72
N ILE A 88 -10.87 -3.77 10.81
CA ILE A 88 -11.94 -4.76 10.93
C ILE A 88 -12.99 -4.56 9.84
N PHE A 89 -13.34 -3.30 9.53
CA PHE A 89 -14.23 -2.98 8.43
C PHE A 89 -13.68 -3.45 7.10
N LYS A 90 -12.42 -3.10 6.74
CA LYS A 90 -11.80 -3.56 5.49
C LYS A 90 -11.69 -5.09 5.44
N MET A 91 -11.42 -5.77 6.56
CA MET A 91 -11.39 -7.24 6.62
C MET A 91 -12.76 -7.88 6.37
N LYS A 92 -13.86 -7.27 6.83
CA LYS A 92 -15.24 -7.75 6.60
C LYS A 92 -15.79 -7.37 5.23
N ALA A 93 -15.17 -6.43 4.55
CA ALA A 93 -15.64 -5.87 3.29
C ALA A 93 -14.79 -6.35 2.11
N TYR A 94 -15.26 -6.03 0.89
CA TYR A 94 -14.52 -6.23 -0.36
C TYR A 94 -14.08 -7.67 -0.65
N SER A 95 -12.96 -7.82 -1.35
CA SER A 95 -12.36 -9.03 -1.92
C SER A 95 -11.70 -9.98 -0.92
N HIS A 96 -11.77 -9.68 0.38
CA HIS A 96 -11.05 -10.44 1.42
C HIS A 96 -11.95 -10.93 2.56
N ASN A 97 -13.26 -10.69 2.47
CA ASN A 97 -14.22 -11.17 3.47
C ASN A 97 -14.20 -12.71 3.60
N ASP A 98 -13.94 -13.41 2.50
CA ASP A 98 -13.77 -14.86 2.43
C ASP A 98 -12.57 -15.37 3.25
N ARG A 99 -11.57 -14.52 3.52
CA ARG A 99 -10.39 -14.84 4.33
C ARG A 99 -10.66 -14.79 5.83
N VAL A 100 -11.78 -14.18 6.26
CA VAL A 100 -12.19 -14.13 7.67
C VAL A 100 -12.86 -15.44 8.08
N ARG A 101 -12.06 -16.50 8.21
CA ARG A 101 -12.54 -17.84 8.53
C ARG A 101 -12.98 -18.02 9.98
N PHE A 102 -12.40 -17.23 10.88
CA PHE A 102 -12.67 -17.34 12.31
C PHE A 102 -12.94 -15.96 12.92
N SER A 103 -13.89 -15.91 13.85
CA SER A 103 -14.30 -14.66 14.53
C SER A 103 -13.16 -13.99 15.29
N HIS A 104 -12.16 -14.75 15.74
CA HIS A 104 -11.01 -14.20 16.48
C HIS A 104 -10.10 -13.33 15.60
N PHE A 105 -10.12 -13.48 14.27
CA PHE A 105 -9.40 -12.57 13.36
C PHE A 105 -9.88 -11.13 13.48
N LEU A 106 -11.15 -10.94 13.85
CA LEU A 106 -11.78 -9.64 14.03
C LEU A 106 -11.64 -9.11 15.47
N ASN A 107 -10.93 -9.81 16.36
CA ASN A 107 -10.72 -9.34 17.72
C ASN A 107 -9.79 -8.10 17.71
N PRO A 108 -10.24 -6.92 18.20
CA PRO A 108 -9.44 -5.69 18.11
C PRO A 108 -8.06 -5.78 18.77
N LYS A 109 -7.97 -6.51 19.91
CA LYS A 109 -6.68 -6.71 20.61
C LYS A 109 -5.75 -7.61 19.79
N ARG A 110 -6.28 -8.62 19.07
CA ARG A 110 -5.48 -9.43 18.16
C ARG A 110 -5.00 -8.58 16.98
N VAL A 111 -5.90 -7.87 16.31
CA VAL A 111 -5.57 -7.02 15.16
C VAL A 111 -4.45 -6.05 15.52
N GLN A 112 -4.59 -5.31 16.63
CA GLN A 112 -3.55 -4.38 17.11
C GLN A 112 -2.18 -5.06 17.30
N ARG A 113 -2.15 -6.26 17.90
CA ARG A 113 -0.91 -7.01 18.10
C ARG A 113 -0.30 -7.50 16.79
N VAL A 114 -1.12 -7.93 15.84
CA VAL A 114 -0.66 -8.46 14.55
C VAL A 114 -0.06 -7.35 13.70
N ILE A 115 -0.76 -6.21 13.58
CA ILE A 115 -0.26 -5.06 12.79
C ILE A 115 1.01 -4.47 13.40
N CYS A 116 1.14 -4.44 14.73
CA CYS A 116 2.36 -3.98 15.40
C CYS A 116 3.55 -4.91 15.19
N LYS A 117 3.32 -6.18 14.88
CA LYS A 117 4.37 -7.14 14.57
C LYS A 117 4.74 -7.16 13.09
N GLY A 118 3.98 -6.49 12.22
CA GLY A 118 4.11 -6.63 10.77
C GLY A 118 3.68 -8.02 10.25
N ALA A 119 2.88 -8.77 11.02
CA ALA A 119 2.43 -10.11 10.65
C ALA A 119 1.13 -10.08 9.82
N ASP A 120 0.83 -11.18 9.12
CA ASP A 120 -0.38 -11.28 8.29
C ASP A 120 -1.67 -11.31 9.14
N LEU A 121 -2.67 -10.51 8.75
CA LEU A 121 -3.94 -10.41 9.49
C LEU A 121 -4.78 -11.69 9.44
N PHE A 122 -4.62 -12.49 8.39
CA PHE A 122 -5.40 -13.67 8.07
C PHE A 122 -4.66 -14.99 8.34
N ASP A 123 -3.44 -14.92 8.91
CA ASP A 123 -2.53 -16.05 9.14
C ASP A 123 -2.27 -16.89 7.87
N MET A 124 -2.16 -16.23 6.71
CA MET A 124 -1.90 -16.86 5.41
C MET A 124 -0.42 -16.84 5.02
N LEU A 125 -0.06 -17.72 4.08
CA LEU A 125 1.24 -17.70 3.43
C LEU A 125 1.33 -16.55 2.40
N PRO A 126 2.54 -16.05 2.10
CA PRO A 126 2.74 -15.05 1.06
C PRO A 126 2.20 -15.50 -0.31
N GLU A 127 1.46 -14.61 -0.97
CA GLU A 127 0.92 -14.83 -2.32
C GLU A 127 1.99 -14.56 -3.39
N GLU A 128 2.96 -15.47 -3.53
CA GLU A 128 4.08 -15.35 -4.47
C GLU A 128 4.16 -16.53 -5.45
N TYR A 129 4.82 -16.31 -6.58
CA TYR A 129 4.92 -17.30 -7.68
C TYR A 129 6.18 -18.18 -7.64
N THR A 130 7.16 -17.87 -6.79
CA THR A 130 8.41 -18.62 -6.69
C THR A 130 8.68 -19.06 -5.25
N PHE A 131 9.23 -20.25 -5.05
CA PHE A 131 9.61 -20.72 -3.71
C PHE A 131 10.59 -19.78 -3.01
N LYS A 132 11.50 -19.17 -3.77
CA LYS A 132 12.44 -18.18 -3.23
C LYS A 132 11.71 -16.98 -2.64
N ASP A 133 10.72 -16.44 -3.35
CA ASP A 133 9.93 -15.30 -2.87
C ASP A 133 9.00 -15.69 -1.72
N ILE A 134 8.38 -16.88 -1.78
CA ILE A 134 7.55 -17.41 -0.67
C ILE A 134 8.37 -17.50 0.61
N ILE A 135 9.54 -18.15 0.55
CA ILE A 135 10.42 -18.31 1.71
C ILE A 135 10.96 -16.96 2.17
N GLY A 136 11.37 -16.09 1.23
CA GLY A 136 11.93 -14.77 1.54
C GLY A 136 10.92 -13.80 2.17
N LYS A 137 9.63 -14.01 1.94
CA LYS A 137 8.54 -13.21 2.53
C LYS A 137 7.83 -13.92 3.67
N MET A 138 8.29 -15.11 4.07
CA MET A 138 7.64 -15.87 5.13
C MET A 138 7.88 -15.22 6.49
N GLY A 139 6.82 -15.08 7.28
CA GLY A 139 6.86 -14.46 8.59
C GLY A 139 6.54 -12.96 8.55
N PRO A 140 6.79 -12.24 9.66
CA PRO A 140 6.45 -10.83 9.76
C PRO A 140 7.37 -9.94 8.91
N ILE A 141 6.81 -8.86 8.37
CA ILE A 141 7.56 -7.85 7.61
C ILE A 141 8.56 -7.17 8.56
N PRO A 142 9.84 -7.05 8.18
CA PRO A 142 10.83 -6.36 9.00
C PRO A 142 10.46 -4.90 9.26
N HIS A 143 10.76 -4.45 10.48
CA HIS A 143 10.59 -3.05 10.86
C HIS A 143 11.65 -2.17 10.18
N SER A 144 11.21 -1.07 9.58
CA SER A 144 12.07 -0.01 9.06
C SER A 144 11.85 1.28 9.85
N PHE A 145 12.94 1.85 10.36
CA PHE A 145 12.93 3.15 11.05
C PHE A 145 13.35 4.30 10.13
N SER A 146 13.41 4.05 8.81
CA SER A 146 13.80 5.06 7.83
C SER A 146 12.63 5.97 7.49
N ALA A 147 12.87 7.29 7.56
CA ALA A 147 11.97 8.32 7.04
C ALA A 147 12.35 8.79 5.63
N VAL A 148 13.36 8.16 5.01
CA VAL A 148 13.86 8.56 3.69
C VAL A 148 12.84 8.21 2.62
N HIS A 149 12.57 9.16 1.71
CA HIS A 149 11.57 9.04 0.65
C HIS A 149 10.13 8.83 1.16
N LEU A 150 9.78 9.29 2.36
CA LEU A 150 8.38 9.42 2.77
C LEU A 150 7.77 10.73 2.25
N PRO A 151 6.43 10.84 2.14
CA PRO A 151 5.78 12.08 1.72
C PRO A 151 6.16 13.25 2.64
N SER A 152 6.60 14.40 2.09
CA SER A 152 7.02 15.54 2.93
C SER A 152 5.90 16.03 3.84
N TYR A 153 4.66 16.07 3.33
CA TYR A 153 3.48 16.46 4.09
C TYR A 153 3.23 15.55 5.31
N LEU A 154 3.58 14.26 5.21
CA LEU A 154 3.51 13.33 6.34
C LEU A 154 4.49 13.74 7.44
N LEU A 155 5.73 14.06 7.05
CA LEU A 155 6.81 14.42 7.97
C LEU A 155 6.56 15.79 8.63
N GLU A 156 6.07 16.76 7.84
CA GLU A 156 5.68 18.09 8.33
C GLU A 156 4.50 18.05 9.31
N ASN A 157 3.66 17.01 9.23
CA ASN A 157 2.47 16.82 10.07
C ASN A 157 2.57 15.54 10.92
N ALA A 158 3.79 15.22 11.39
CA ALA A 158 4.09 13.96 12.06
C ALA A 158 3.15 13.66 13.23
N ASP A 159 2.77 14.64 14.04
CA ASP A 159 1.87 14.42 15.19
C ASP A 159 0.49 13.90 14.78
N LYS A 160 -0.08 14.46 13.70
CA LYS A 160 -1.39 14.09 13.16
C LYS A 160 -1.38 12.72 12.48
N TYR A 161 -0.24 12.34 11.91
CA TYR A 161 -0.08 11.10 11.14
C TYR A 161 0.89 10.13 11.80
N ARG A 162 1.14 10.26 13.11
CA ARG A 162 2.10 9.44 13.84
C ARG A 162 1.88 7.95 13.64
N PHE A 163 0.62 7.52 13.55
CA PHE A 163 0.24 6.12 13.32
C PHE A 163 0.83 5.52 12.02
N LEU A 164 1.18 6.35 11.04
CA LEU A 164 1.84 5.93 9.80
C LEU A 164 3.37 5.92 9.90
N LEU A 165 3.95 6.50 10.95
CA LEU A 165 5.39 6.61 11.12
C LEU A 165 5.94 5.45 11.97
N PRO A 166 7.23 5.08 11.79
CA PRO A 166 7.85 4.01 12.56
C PRO A 166 7.75 4.19 14.07
N GLY A 167 7.55 3.09 14.80
CA GLY A 167 7.50 3.07 16.27
C GLY A 167 6.16 3.51 16.88
N ASN A 168 5.16 3.86 16.05
CA ASN A 168 3.87 4.38 16.47
C ASN A 168 2.71 3.44 16.05
N CYS A 169 2.90 2.14 16.24
CA CYS A 169 1.95 1.13 15.75
C CYS A 169 0.60 1.12 16.49
N ILE A 170 0.53 1.66 17.72
CA ILE A 170 -0.70 1.71 18.52
C ILE A 170 -1.71 2.64 17.85
N ARG A 171 -2.88 2.10 17.54
CA ARG A 171 -3.97 2.80 16.88
C ARG A 171 -4.88 3.48 17.89
N GLU A 172 -5.52 4.55 17.45
CA GLU A 172 -6.43 5.32 18.28
C GLU A 172 -7.69 4.50 18.61
N LYS A 173 -8.21 4.70 19.81
CA LYS A 173 -9.55 4.24 20.18
C LYS A 173 -10.58 5.17 19.54
N GLU A 174 -11.79 4.66 19.33
CA GLU A 174 -12.93 5.48 18.89
C GLU A 174 -13.28 6.57 19.91
#